data_AF-A0A1V5P5V4-F1
#
_entry.id   AF-A0A1V5P5V4-F1
#
_cell.length_a   1.000
_cell.length_b   1.000
_cell.length_c   1.000
_cell.angle_alpha   90.00
_cell.angle_beta   90.00
_cell.angle_gamma   90.00
#
_symmetry.space_group_name_H-M   'P 1'
#
loop_
_entity.id
_entity.type
_entity.pdbx_description
1 polymer ?
#
loop_
_entity_poly.entity_id
_entity_poly.type
_entity_poly.pdbx_seq_one_letter_code
_entity_poly.pdbx_strand_id
1 'polypeptide(L)'
;MGEVSFHSERIPVAGPPREVLNEDLLLEGKPFKFCAATVGNPHCVVLFPDPSPAAARQYGPLIETDPRFPNRTNVQFLQIMDRRNIRIEIWERGAGYTLASGSSATAAAAVAHRLGECDADITVHMPGGTLHIQCADGFYATMTGPVVKICEGVLASELLE
;
A
#
# COMPACT_ATOMS: atom_id res chain seq x y z
N MET A 1 -3.07 -6.16 12.11
CA MET A 1 -2.42 -4.93 11.62
C MET A 1 -2.83 -3.77 12.49
N GLY A 2 -4.13 -3.51 12.62
CA GLY A 2 -4.66 -2.44 13.47
C GLY A 2 -5.70 -1.62 12.72
N GLU A 3 -6.04 -0.46 13.26
CA GLU A 3 -6.95 0.50 12.64
C GLU A 3 -6.29 1.18 11.42
N VAL A 4 -7.00 1.23 10.31
CA VAL A 4 -6.61 2.02 9.13
C VAL A 4 -7.32 3.37 9.16
N SER A 5 -6.58 4.45 8.90
CA SER A 5 -7.16 5.80 8.78
C SER A 5 -6.86 6.41 7.41
N PHE A 6 -7.83 7.17 6.89
CA PHE A 6 -7.74 7.92 5.63
C PHE A 6 -7.56 9.44 5.84
N HIS A 7 -7.52 9.90 7.09
CA HIS A 7 -7.39 11.31 7.42
C HIS A 7 -5.97 11.84 7.23
N SER A 8 -5.84 12.97 6.53
CA SER A 8 -4.57 13.60 6.17
C SER A 8 -3.66 13.89 7.37
N GLU A 9 -4.22 14.24 8.52
CA GLU A 9 -3.46 14.55 9.75
C GLU A 9 -2.81 13.30 10.37
N ARG A 10 -3.42 12.12 10.21
CA ARG A 10 -2.85 10.84 10.67
C ARG A 10 -1.84 10.26 9.67
N ILE A 11 -1.88 10.67 8.40
CA ILE A 11 -1.02 10.19 7.29
C ILE A 11 0.14 11.15 6.97
N PRO A 12 0.25 12.25 7.71
CA PRO A 12 0.75 13.57 7.26
C PRO A 12 0.71 13.86 5.74
N VAL A 13 -0.48 14.03 5.16
CA VAL A 13 -0.65 14.59 3.79
C VAL A 13 -0.83 16.09 3.85
N ALA A 14 -0.12 16.83 2.99
CA ALA A 14 -0.17 18.29 2.95
C ALA A 14 -1.57 18.85 2.60
N GLY A 15 -1.80 20.10 3.04
CA GLY A 15 -3.05 20.82 2.82
C GLY A 15 -4.00 20.75 4.03
N PRO A 16 -5.26 21.22 3.87
CA PRO A 16 -6.22 21.26 4.96
C PRO A 16 -6.64 19.85 5.43
N PRO A 17 -7.06 19.70 6.71
CA PRO A 17 -7.57 18.43 7.25
C PRO A 17 -8.75 17.88 6.44
N ARG A 18 -8.65 16.61 6.02
CA ARG A 18 -9.67 15.91 5.22
C ARG A 18 -9.40 14.40 5.18
N GLU A 19 -10.37 13.63 4.72
CA GLU A 19 -10.08 12.29 4.18
C GLU A 19 -9.47 12.43 2.78
N VAL A 20 -8.39 11.69 2.52
CA VAL A 20 -7.68 11.74 1.24
C VAL A 20 -8.16 10.58 0.37
N LEU A 21 -9.28 10.79 -0.31
CA LEU A 21 -9.96 9.78 -1.13
C LEU A 21 -10.23 10.31 -2.54
N ASN A 22 -9.90 9.53 -3.58
CA ASN A 22 -10.11 9.85 -5.00
C ASN A 22 -9.55 11.23 -5.43
N GLU A 23 -8.45 11.65 -4.83
CA GLU A 23 -7.77 12.89 -5.18
C GLU A 23 -6.97 12.76 -6.49
N ASP A 24 -6.78 13.89 -7.16
CA ASP A 24 -6.06 13.96 -8.43
C ASP A 24 -4.55 14.09 -8.23
N LEU A 25 -3.83 13.33 -9.03
CA LEU A 25 -2.38 13.38 -9.13
C LEU A 25 -1.98 13.45 -10.61
N LEU A 26 -1.17 14.43 -10.97
CA LEU A 26 -0.66 14.58 -12.34
C LEU A 26 0.81 14.19 -12.35
N LEU A 27 1.15 13.10 -13.02
CA LEU A 27 2.53 12.64 -13.17
C LEU A 27 2.86 12.58 -14.66
N GLU A 28 3.92 13.28 -15.08
CA GLU A 28 4.37 13.29 -16.47
C GLU A 28 3.23 13.62 -17.48
N GLY A 29 2.31 14.51 -17.10
CA GLY A 29 1.16 14.89 -17.92
C GLY A 29 0.00 13.87 -17.98
N LYS A 30 0.09 12.76 -17.24
CA LYS A 30 -0.98 11.76 -17.12
C LYS A 30 -1.74 11.93 -15.80
N PRO A 31 -3.09 11.94 -15.83
CA PRO A 31 -3.89 12.02 -14.62
C PRO A 31 -3.98 10.63 -13.95
N PHE A 32 -3.88 10.64 -12.63
CA PHE A 32 -4.05 9.49 -11.76
C PHE A 32 -5.02 9.86 -10.64
N LYS A 33 -5.73 8.85 -10.13
CA LYS A 33 -6.51 8.96 -8.90
C LYS A 33 -5.80 8.21 -7.80
N PHE A 34 -5.72 8.81 -6.62
CA PHE A 34 -5.15 8.16 -5.46
C PHE A 34 -6.01 8.36 -4.22
N CYS A 35 -5.84 7.44 -3.28
CA CYS A 35 -6.27 7.57 -1.90
C CYS A 35 -5.02 7.49 -1.02
N ALA A 36 -5.05 8.13 0.15
CA ALA A 36 -4.03 7.94 1.15
C ALA A 36 -4.59 7.19 2.36
N ALA A 37 -3.76 6.33 2.95
CA ALA A 37 -4.10 5.57 4.14
C ALA A 37 -2.88 5.49 5.07
N THR A 38 -3.11 5.24 6.34
CA THR A 38 -2.07 4.87 7.30
C THR A 38 -2.48 3.61 8.05
N VAL A 39 -1.53 2.70 8.21
CA VAL A 39 -1.63 1.50 9.05
C VAL A 39 -0.58 1.51 10.16
N GLY A 40 -0.03 2.69 10.47
CA GLY A 40 1.15 2.92 11.30
C GLY A 40 2.31 3.58 10.53
N ASN A 41 2.28 3.49 9.19
CA ASN A 41 3.14 4.20 8.24
C ASN A 41 2.29 4.70 7.04
N PRO A 42 2.75 5.72 6.28
CA PRO A 42 1.96 6.33 5.22
C PRO A 42 1.93 5.50 3.93
N HIS A 43 0.76 5.41 3.31
CA HIS A 43 0.49 4.73 2.06
C HIS A 43 -0.27 5.64 1.09
N CYS A 44 0.15 5.64 -0.17
CA CYS A 44 -0.51 6.26 -1.30
C CYS A 44 -0.93 5.14 -2.27
N VAL A 45 -2.24 4.89 -2.32
CA VAL A 45 -2.84 3.83 -3.13
C VAL A 45 -3.40 4.48 -4.40
N VAL A 46 -2.75 4.22 -5.52
CA VAL A 46 -3.10 4.74 -6.84
C VAL A 46 -4.03 3.74 -7.52
N LEU A 47 -5.22 4.19 -7.93
CA LEU A 47 -6.11 3.38 -8.76
C LEU A 47 -5.50 3.27 -10.16
N PHE A 48 -5.12 2.06 -10.54
CA PHE A 48 -4.37 1.80 -11.76
C PHE A 48 -4.82 0.49 -12.40
N PRO A 49 -5.57 0.54 -13.52
CA PRO A 49 -6.19 -0.65 -14.11
C PRO A 49 -5.24 -1.74 -14.60
N ASP A 50 -3.98 -1.42 -14.90
CA ASP A 50 -2.99 -2.37 -15.45
C ASP A 50 -1.63 -2.26 -14.72
N PRO A 51 -1.58 -2.66 -13.43
CA PRO A 51 -0.39 -2.49 -12.61
C PRO A 51 0.70 -3.45 -13.09
N SER A 52 1.89 -2.89 -13.34
CA SER A 52 3.06 -3.64 -13.77
C SER A 52 4.31 -3.22 -13.00
N PRO A 53 5.33 -4.08 -12.92
CA PRO A 53 6.61 -3.71 -12.33
C PRO A 53 7.27 -2.51 -13.01
N ALA A 54 7.04 -2.34 -14.32
CA ALA A 54 7.54 -1.19 -15.08
C ALA A 54 6.85 0.11 -14.64
N ALA A 55 5.52 0.12 -14.55
CA ALA A 55 4.76 1.26 -14.06
C ALA A 55 5.14 1.62 -12.61
N ALA A 56 5.30 0.63 -11.74
CA ALA A 56 5.69 0.85 -10.36
C ALA A 56 7.10 1.46 -10.25
N ARG A 57 8.06 1.01 -11.06
CA ARG A 57 9.42 1.60 -11.11
C ARG A 57 9.45 2.99 -11.73
N GLN A 58 8.57 3.28 -12.69
CA GLN A 58 8.48 4.58 -13.34
C GLN A 58 7.85 5.62 -12.41
N TYR A 59 6.67 5.32 -11.88
CA TYR A 59 5.86 6.30 -11.13
C TYR A 59 6.10 6.26 -9.63
N GLY A 60 6.43 5.10 -9.06
CA GLY A 60 6.71 4.93 -7.63
C GLY A 60 7.65 5.99 -7.01
N PRO A 61 8.86 6.22 -7.55
CA PRO A 61 9.77 7.22 -6.99
C PRO A 61 9.24 8.66 -7.09
N LEU A 62 8.46 8.97 -8.13
CA LEU A 62 7.86 10.31 -8.29
C LEU A 62 6.82 10.58 -7.20
N ILE A 63 6.00 9.57 -6.88
CA ILE A 63 4.94 9.67 -5.86
C ILE A 63 5.53 9.60 -4.45
N GLU A 64 6.52 8.73 -4.24
CA GLU A 64 7.18 8.57 -2.94
C GLU A 64 7.68 9.90 -2.38
N THR A 65 8.25 10.75 -3.24
CA THR A 65 8.82 12.05 -2.87
C THR A 65 7.95 13.23 -3.28
N ASP A 66 6.68 13.00 -3.66
CA ASP A 66 5.78 14.09 -4.06
C ASP A 66 5.59 15.08 -2.89
N PRO A 67 5.59 16.42 -3.13
CA PRO A 67 5.44 17.43 -2.08
C PRO A 67 4.19 17.29 -1.20
N ARG A 68 3.16 16.57 -1.67
CA ARG A 68 1.98 16.23 -0.85
C ARG A 68 2.32 15.31 0.32
N PHE A 69 3.40 14.54 0.24
CA PHE A 69 3.86 13.59 1.27
C PHE A 69 5.19 14.06 1.88
N PRO A 70 5.18 15.03 2.82
CA PRO A 70 6.39 15.60 3.41
C PRO A 70 7.31 14.56 4.07
N ASN A 71 6.74 13.46 4.58
CA ASN A 71 7.47 12.36 5.22
C ASN A 71 7.71 11.16 4.29
N ARG A 72 7.59 11.39 2.97
CA ARG A 72 7.50 10.36 1.92
C ARG A 72 6.36 9.37 2.17
N THR A 73 6.07 8.51 1.19
CA THR A 73 5.01 7.50 1.32
C THR A 73 5.39 6.19 0.66
N ASN A 74 4.86 5.08 1.16
CA ASN A 74 4.78 3.85 0.39
C ASN A 74 3.75 4.05 -0.72
N VAL A 75 3.94 3.40 -1.87
CA VAL A 75 3.09 3.55 -3.04
C VAL A 75 2.61 2.19 -3.51
N GLN A 76 1.30 2.08 -3.76
CA GLN A 76 0.67 0.87 -4.30
C GLN A 76 -0.09 1.23 -5.56
N PHE A 77 0.12 0.47 -6.64
CA PHE A 77 -0.67 0.57 -7.87
C PHE A 77 -1.73 -0.52 -7.83
N LEU A 78 -2.98 -0.12 -7.57
CA LEU A 78 -4.10 -0.97 -7.25
C LEU A 78 -5.01 -1.21 -8.46
N GLN A 79 -5.20 -2.47 -8.81
CA GLN A 79 -6.25 -2.94 -9.70
C GLN A 79 -7.34 -3.67 -8.91
N ILE A 80 -8.59 -3.23 -9.06
CA ILE A 80 -9.76 -3.99 -8.62
C ILE A 80 -10.02 -5.09 -9.65
N MET A 81 -9.99 -6.35 -9.22
CA MET A 81 -10.29 -7.50 -10.09
C MET A 81 -11.74 -7.92 -9.94
N ASP A 82 -12.21 -8.03 -8.70
CA ASP A 82 -13.60 -8.28 -8.33
C ASP A 82 -13.86 -7.83 -6.88
N ARG A 83 -15.05 -8.16 -6.34
CA ARG A 83 -15.48 -7.78 -4.99
C ARG A 83 -14.59 -8.30 -3.85
N ARG A 84 -13.78 -9.33 -4.10
CA ARG A 84 -12.95 -10.00 -3.09
C ARG A 84 -11.50 -10.15 -3.51
N ASN A 85 -11.12 -9.65 -4.69
CA ASN A 85 -9.77 -9.79 -5.22
C ASN A 85 -9.25 -8.46 -5.75
N ILE A 86 -8.05 -8.11 -5.32
CA ILE A 86 -7.30 -6.98 -5.84
C ILE A 86 -5.89 -7.40 -6.21
N ARG A 87 -5.30 -6.74 -7.19
CA ARG A 87 -3.89 -6.91 -7.56
C ARG A 87 -3.13 -5.61 -7.29
N ILE A 88 -1.93 -5.72 -6.72
CA ILE A 88 -1.07 -4.57 -6.48
C ILE A 88 0.37 -4.77 -6.95
N GLU A 89 0.99 -3.69 -7.38
CA GLU A 89 2.44 -3.54 -7.50
C GLU A 89 2.92 -2.50 -6.49
N ILE A 90 4.12 -2.71 -5.92
CA ILE A 90 4.55 -1.99 -4.72
C ILE A 90 5.85 -1.24 -4.97
N TRP A 91 5.88 0.02 -4.56
CA TRP A 91 7.09 0.80 -4.35
C TRP A 91 7.16 1.22 -2.87
N GLU A 92 8.09 0.64 -2.12
CA GLU A 92 8.26 0.86 -0.69
C GLU A 92 9.18 2.05 -0.42
N ARG A 93 8.80 2.85 0.59
CA ARG A 93 9.53 4.04 1.00
C ARG A 93 10.95 3.67 1.43
N GLY A 94 11.94 4.19 0.72
CA GLY A 94 13.37 3.96 0.99
C GLY A 94 13.91 2.59 0.58
N ALA A 95 13.06 1.66 0.12
CA ALA A 95 13.47 0.33 -0.35
C ALA A 95 13.29 0.16 -1.87
N GLY A 96 12.39 0.93 -2.49
CA GLY A 96 12.08 0.83 -3.91
C GLY A 96 11.10 -0.32 -4.21
N TYR A 97 11.22 -0.90 -5.40
CA TYR A 97 10.31 -1.97 -5.82
C TYR A 97 10.48 -3.24 -4.98
N THR A 98 9.40 -3.72 -4.37
CA THR A 98 9.39 -4.93 -3.53
C THR A 98 8.33 -5.92 -4.01
N LEU A 99 8.54 -7.21 -3.69
CA LEU A 99 7.65 -8.27 -4.17
C LEU A 99 6.40 -8.43 -3.29
N ALA A 100 6.49 -8.12 -2.00
CA ALA A 100 5.38 -8.23 -1.07
C ALA A 100 5.59 -7.30 0.12
N SER A 101 4.49 -6.78 0.67
CA SER A 101 4.49 -6.00 1.91
C SER A 101 3.12 -6.08 2.57
N GLY A 102 3.11 -6.46 3.85
CA GLY A 102 1.87 -6.64 4.61
C GLY A 102 1.13 -5.33 4.87
N SER A 103 1.86 -4.24 5.18
CA SER A 103 1.26 -2.91 5.33
C SER A 103 0.70 -2.39 4.01
N SER A 104 1.42 -2.60 2.91
CA SER A 104 0.96 -2.23 1.56
C SER A 104 -0.31 -2.99 1.16
N ALA A 105 -0.36 -4.30 1.39
CA ALA A 105 -1.56 -5.10 1.13
C ALA A 105 -2.76 -4.65 1.98
N THR A 106 -2.52 -4.36 3.25
CA THR A 106 -3.56 -3.89 4.18
C THR A 106 -4.12 -2.53 3.78
N ALA A 107 -3.25 -1.58 3.45
CA ALA A 107 -3.67 -0.26 2.99
C ALA A 107 -4.48 -0.32 1.70
N ALA A 108 -4.02 -1.12 0.72
CA ALA A 108 -4.72 -1.28 -0.56
C ALA A 108 -6.10 -1.94 -0.41
N ALA A 109 -6.21 -3.00 0.41
CA ALA A 109 -7.48 -3.65 0.72
C ALA A 109 -8.45 -2.69 1.44
N ALA A 110 -7.96 -1.95 2.44
CA ALA A 110 -8.77 -0.98 3.16
C ALA A 110 -9.25 0.17 2.26
N VAL A 111 -8.42 0.64 1.32
CA VAL A 111 -8.82 1.64 0.31
C VAL A 111 -9.90 1.05 -0.62
N ALA A 112 -9.70 -0.15 -1.17
CA ALA A 112 -10.70 -0.79 -2.03
C ALA A 112 -12.05 -0.97 -1.31
N HIS A 113 -12.02 -1.36 -0.04
CA HIS A 113 -13.21 -1.44 0.80
C HIS A 113 -13.84 -0.08 1.10
N ARG A 114 -13.03 0.94 1.46
CA ARG A 114 -13.49 2.30 1.76
C ARG A 114 -14.20 2.97 0.57
N LEU A 115 -13.72 2.68 -0.65
CA LEU A 115 -14.32 3.14 -1.90
C LEU A 115 -15.59 2.38 -2.28
N GLY A 116 -15.91 1.30 -1.57
CA GLY A 116 -17.07 0.45 -1.87
C GLY A 116 -16.86 -0.46 -3.07
N GLU A 117 -15.61 -0.65 -3.52
CA GLU A 117 -15.25 -1.51 -4.67
C GLU A 117 -15.13 -2.98 -4.27
N CYS A 118 -14.69 -3.25 -3.03
CA CYS A 118 -14.59 -4.59 -2.46
C CYS A 118 -15.41 -4.75 -1.17
N ASP A 119 -15.74 -6.00 -0.85
CA ASP A 119 -16.34 -6.40 0.42
C ASP A 119 -15.28 -6.34 1.55
N ALA A 120 -15.66 -6.73 2.77
CA ALA A 120 -14.75 -6.69 3.94
C ALA A 120 -13.66 -7.78 3.92
N ASP A 121 -13.80 -8.81 3.08
CA ASP A 121 -12.91 -9.97 3.01
C ASP A 121 -12.24 -9.99 1.63
N ILE A 122 -10.93 -9.71 1.61
CA ILE A 122 -10.20 -9.36 0.39
C ILE A 122 -8.90 -10.16 0.31
N THR A 123 -8.73 -10.86 -0.81
CA THR A 123 -7.45 -11.43 -1.22
C THR A 123 -6.66 -10.41 -2.04
N VAL A 124 -5.44 -10.12 -1.58
CA VAL A 124 -4.51 -9.20 -2.23
C VAL A 124 -3.43 -10.00 -2.95
N HIS A 125 -3.37 -9.84 -4.27
CA HIS A 125 -2.40 -10.48 -5.15
C HIS A 125 -1.19 -9.55 -5.38
N MET A 126 0.00 -10.01 -5.01
CA MET A 126 1.27 -9.31 -5.18
C MET A 126 2.26 -10.19 -5.96
N PRO A 127 3.35 -9.62 -6.52
CA PRO A 127 4.39 -10.41 -7.18
C PRO A 127 4.98 -11.55 -6.33
N GLY A 128 5.11 -11.32 -5.02
CA GLY A 128 5.69 -12.26 -4.05
C GLY A 128 4.70 -13.26 -3.45
N GLY A 129 3.41 -13.21 -3.82
CA GLY A 129 2.37 -14.10 -3.31
C GLY A 129 1.08 -13.38 -2.95
N THR A 130 0.24 -14.05 -2.17
CA THR A 130 -1.09 -13.56 -1.79
C THR A 130 -1.19 -13.36 -0.28
N LEU A 131 -1.93 -12.34 0.12
CA LEU A 131 -2.34 -12.11 1.51
C LEU A 131 -3.85 -11.97 1.59
N HIS A 132 -4.42 -12.48 2.68
CA HIS A 132 -5.83 -12.34 2.98
C HIS A 132 -6.01 -11.24 4.01
N ILE A 133 -6.78 -10.22 3.67
CA ILE A 133 -7.09 -9.07 4.52
C ILE A 133 -8.58 -9.07 4.86
N GLN A 134 -8.89 -8.96 6.15
CA GLN A 134 -10.25 -8.73 6.60
C GLN A 134 -10.33 -7.34 7.23
N CYS A 135 -11.21 -6.49 6.69
CA CYS A 135 -11.50 -5.14 7.17
C CYS A 135 -12.79 -5.17 7.99
N ALA A 136 -12.69 -5.22 9.32
CA ALA A 136 -13.85 -5.12 10.20
C ALA A 136 -14.35 -3.67 10.31
N ASP A 137 -15.45 -3.49 11.05
CA ASP A 137 -16.02 -2.18 11.34
C ASP A 137 -14.97 -1.18 11.86
N GLY A 138 -15.08 0.08 11.43
CA GLY A 138 -14.09 1.11 11.76
C GLY A 138 -12.72 0.90 11.09
N PHE A 139 -12.65 0.07 10.04
CA PHE A 139 -11.42 -0.26 9.30
C PHE A 139 -10.34 -0.90 10.15
N TYR A 140 -10.73 -1.71 11.14
CA TYR A 140 -9.78 -2.56 11.85
C TYR A 140 -9.38 -3.76 10.98
N ALA A 141 -8.11 -3.82 10.58
CA ALA A 141 -7.62 -4.80 9.64
C ALA A 141 -6.84 -5.95 10.30
N THR A 142 -7.25 -7.18 9.97
CA THR A 142 -6.48 -8.41 10.22
C THR A 142 -5.88 -8.91 8.91
N MET A 143 -4.71 -9.53 9.01
CA MET A 143 -3.94 -10.00 7.85
C MET A 143 -3.50 -11.44 8.12
N THR A 144 -3.74 -12.31 7.14
CA THR A 144 -3.31 -13.71 7.16
C THR A 144 -2.47 -13.99 5.92
N GLY A 145 -1.33 -14.67 6.12
CA GLY A 145 -0.41 -15.02 5.04
C GLY A 145 0.50 -16.18 5.44
N PRO A 146 1.11 -16.86 4.46
CA PRO A 146 2.04 -17.95 4.72
C PRO A 146 3.36 -17.43 5.34
N VAL A 147 3.97 -18.25 6.20
CA VAL A 147 5.32 -18.05 6.73
C VAL A 147 6.14 -19.29 6.43
N VAL A 148 7.34 -19.12 5.88
CA VAL A 148 8.22 -20.23 5.48
C VAL A 148 9.61 -20.01 6.06
N LYS A 149 10.14 -21.02 6.77
CA LYS A 149 11.52 -21.03 7.26
C LYS A 149 12.46 -21.33 6.09
N ILE A 150 13.44 -20.45 5.86
CA ILE A 150 14.44 -20.63 4.80
C ILE A 150 15.64 -21.43 5.32
N CYS A 151 16.24 -21.00 6.43
CA CYS A 151 17.39 -21.67 7.05
C CYS A 151 17.45 -21.40 8.56
N GLU A 152 18.36 -22.07 9.24
CA GLU A 152 18.81 -21.77 10.61
C GLU A 152 20.34 -21.82 10.67
N GLY A 153 20.95 -21.06 11.57
CA GLY A 153 22.39 -21.01 11.72
C GLY A 153 22.85 -20.26 12.97
N VAL A 154 24.16 -20.30 13.23
CA VAL A 154 24.82 -19.58 14.32
C VAL A 154 25.82 -18.60 13.69
N LEU A 155 25.76 -17.33 14.11
CA LEU A 155 26.74 -16.31 13.70
C LEU A 155 27.93 -16.32 14.66
N ALA A 156 29.14 -16.23 14.12
CA ALA A 156 30.34 -16.01 14.91
C ALA A 156 30.30 -14.61 15.56
N SER A 157 30.81 -14.49 16.77
CA SER A 157 30.82 -13.23 17.54
C SER A 157 31.54 -12.09 16.83
N GLU A 158 32.58 -12.41 16.08
CA GLU A 158 33.45 -11.49 15.34
C GLU A 158 32.74 -10.81 14.15
N LEU A 159 31.55 -11.28 13.76
CA LEU A 159 30.72 -10.64 12.72
C LEU A 159 29.81 -9.52 13.25
N LEU A 160 29.76 -9.30 14.57
CA LEU A 160 28.93 -8.29 15.23
C LEU A 160 29.73 -7.04 15.66
N GLU A 161 31.06 -7.05 15.48
CA GLU A 161 31.95 -5.89 15.64
C GLU A 161 31.94 -4.98 14.40
#